data_AF-A0A409WLP1-F1
#
_entry.id   AF-A0A409WLP1-F1
#
_cell.length_a   1.000
_cell.length_b   1.000
_cell.length_c   1.000
_cell.angle_alpha   90.00
_cell.angle_beta   90.00
_cell.angle_gamma   90.00
#
_symmetry.space_group_name_H-M   'P 1'
#
loop_
_entity.id
_entity.type
_entity.pdbx_description
1 polymer ?
#
loop_
_entity_poly.entity_id
_entity_poly.type
_entity_poly.pdbx_seq_one_letter_code
_entity_poly.pdbx_strand_id
1 'polypeptide(L)'
;MSTGKELHEPLELRNNVSESALADFYNPSVPLLCTSQWDWSRIKPLEKSRGNWKEWRHYVFCALSHNGLWDYTRPDCTPPNPAIEPCAHAHWVQNDRRVCAFLCAGSSAYEMQVVVPRERGAAEYWRLLKERHTKGGPMEQLYLLLDALAVRAENEESYPAALAKGFDYVDRVSDMGPVDTDLFKQAITVHMLRERPYDQFALLEDIRRGYDTNAPFTGEHIMRFAEDRDQYRRLRAAHPTSSTTAKNRRRRAARRR
;
A
#
# COMPACT_ATOMS: atom_id res chain seq x y z
N MET A 1 7.80 10.47 70.66
CA MET A 1 6.62 9.72 70.18
C MET A 1 6.51 9.95 68.68
N SER A 2 7.01 9.03 67.86
CA SER A 2 6.80 9.04 66.42
C SER A 2 6.49 7.61 66.00
N THR A 3 5.23 7.37 65.68
CA THR A 3 4.66 6.08 65.31
C THR A 3 4.96 5.78 63.85
N GLY A 4 5.80 4.76 63.62
CA GLY A 4 5.89 4.09 62.33
C GLY A 4 4.60 3.31 62.06
N LYS A 5 3.89 3.66 60.99
CA LYS A 5 2.86 2.81 60.39
C LYS A 5 3.56 1.92 59.36
N GLU A 6 3.96 0.72 59.78
CA GLU A 6 4.27 -0.35 58.83
C GLU A 6 2.95 -0.84 58.22
N LEU A 7 2.79 -0.58 56.92
CA LEU A 7 1.75 -1.18 56.10
C LEU A 7 2.06 -2.67 55.97
N HIS A 8 1.47 -3.48 56.84
CA HIS A 8 1.43 -4.93 56.72
C HIS A 8 0.63 -5.30 55.47
N GLU A 9 1.33 -5.49 54.36
CA GLU A 9 0.77 -6.16 53.18
C GLU A 9 0.44 -7.62 53.55
N PRO A 10 -0.76 -8.15 53.26
CA PRO A 10 -1.18 -9.45 53.75
C PRO A 10 -0.31 -10.59 53.18
N LEU A 11 0.28 -11.40 54.07
CA LEU A 11 1.10 -12.58 53.74
C LEU A 11 0.41 -13.58 52.78
N GLU A 12 -0.92 -13.63 52.77
CA GLU A 12 -1.70 -14.49 51.87
C GLU A 12 -1.58 -14.10 50.39
N LEU A 13 -1.47 -12.79 50.09
CA LEU A 13 -1.23 -12.32 48.72
C LEU A 13 0.17 -12.71 48.24
N ARG A 14 1.18 -12.65 49.11
CA ARG A 14 2.56 -13.07 48.78
C ARG A 14 2.67 -14.57 48.51
N ASN A 15 1.98 -15.40 49.29
CA ASN A 15 2.01 -16.85 49.10
C ASN A 15 1.32 -17.26 47.79
N ASN A 16 0.16 -16.67 47.47
CA ASN A 16 -0.55 -16.96 46.23
C ASN A 16 0.22 -16.51 44.96
N VAL A 17 0.89 -15.36 45.00
CA VAL A 17 1.76 -14.90 43.90
C VAL A 17 2.99 -15.81 43.72
N SER A 18 3.51 -16.38 44.81
CA SER A 18 4.66 -17.29 44.76
C SER A 18 4.27 -18.65 44.16
N GLU A 19 3.09 -19.17 44.50
CA GLU A 19 2.57 -20.41 43.92
C GLU A 19 2.20 -20.25 42.44
N SER A 20 1.60 -19.12 42.05
CA SER A 20 1.29 -18.86 40.63
C SER A 20 2.54 -18.72 39.77
N ALA A 21 3.57 -18.04 40.28
CA ALA A 21 4.85 -17.90 39.58
C ALA A 21 5.60 -19.25 39.43
N LEU A 22 5.50 -20.14 40.42
CA LEU A 22 6.04 -21.49 40.33
C LEU A 22 5.28 -22.34 39.29
N ALA A 23 3.95 -22.25 39.24
CA ALA A 23 3.15 -22.95 38.24
C ALA A 23 3.49 -22.48 36.80
N ASP A 24 3.63 -21.17 36.60
CA ASP A 24 4.02 -20.56 35.33
C ASP A 24 5.43 -21.00 34.87
N PHE A 25 6.36 -21.22 35.81
CA PHE A 25 7.68 -21.74 35.46
C PHE A 25 7.64 -23.14 34.83
N TYR A 26 6.76 -24.02 35.32
CA TYR A 26 6.64 -25.40 34.82
C TYR A 26 5.66 -25.54 33.65
N ASN A 27 4.63 -24.69 33.60
CA ASN A 27 3.57 -24.74 32.61
C ASN A 27 3.07 -23.33 32.27
N PRO A 28 3.86 -22.54 31.52
CA PRO A 28 3.47 -21.19 31.16
C PRO A 28 2.26 -21.22 30.23
N SER A 29 1.29 -20.33 30.48
CA SER A 29 0.08 -20.22 29.65
C SER A 29 0.37 -19.86 28.19
N VAL A 30 1.51 -19.21 27.94
CA VAL A 30 2.01 -18.91 26.60
C VAL A 30 3.23 -19.80 26.30
N PRO A 31 3.12 -20.72 25.32
CA PRO A 31 4.27 -21.51 24.90
C PRO A 31 5.23 -20.68 24.07
N LEU A 32 6.51 -21.06 24.11
CA LEU A 32 7.52 -20.47 23.24
C LEU A 32 7.44 -21.09 21.85
N LEU A 33 7.05 -20.29 20.84
CA LEU A 33 6.77 -20.78 19.49
C LEU A 33 7.97 -20.60 18.58
N CYS A 34 8.33 -21.63 17.81
CA CYS A 34 9.39 -21.51 16.81
C CYS A 34 8.80 -21.08 15.46
N THR A 35 9.46 -20.15 14.78
CA THR A 35 9.26 -19.98 13.33
C THR A 35 10.14 -21.01 12.63
N SER A 36 9.56 -22.06 12.04
CA SER A 36 10.28 -22.88 11.07
C SER A 36 10.93 -21.97 10.01
N GLN A 37 12.13 -22.29 9.51
CA GLN A 37 12.74 -21.52 8.41
C GLN A 37 11.76 -21.49 7.23
N TRP A 38 11.19 -20.31 7.00
CA TRP A 38 10.24 -20.10 5.92
C TRP A 38 11.00 -19.58 4.71
N ASP A 39 10.75 -20.18 3.54
CA ASP A 39 11.54 -19.90 2.36
C ASP A 39 11.10 -18.60 1.67
N TRP A 40 11.72 -17.49 2.05
CA TRP A 40 11.46 -16.19 1.42
C TRP A 40 11.87 -16.12 -0.06
N SER A 41 12.56 -17.12 -0.62
CA SER A 41 12.90 -17.13 -2.05
C SER A 41 11.68 -17.38 -2.95
N ARG A 42 10.60 -17.95 -2.40
CA ARG A 42 9.36 -18.27 -3.13
C ARG A 42 8.52 -17.05 -3.47
N ILE A 43 8.78 -15.90 -2.84
CA ILE A 43 8.03 -14.67 -3.04
C ILE A 43 8.97 -13.47 -3.15
N LYS A 44 8.51 -12.42 -3.83
CA LYS A 44 9.27 -11.17 -3.87
C LYS A 44 9.16 -10.42 -2.52
N PRO A 45 10.23 -9.78 -2.03
CA PRO A 45 10.15 -8.93 -0.85
C PRO A 45 9.09 -7.85 -0.99
N LEU A 46 8.46 -7.47 0.13
CA LEU A 46 7.43 -6.44 0.14
C LEU A 46 8.01 -5.09 -0.28
N GLU A 47 7.38 -4.48 -1.29
CA GLU A 47 7.78 -3.16 -1.79
C GLU A 47 6.57 -2.44 -2.41
N LYS A 48 6.32 -1.19 -1.99
CA LYS A 48 5.12 -0.44 -2.43
C LYS A 48 5.06 -0.29 -3.95
N SER A 49 6.19 -0.01 -4.58
CA SER A 49 6.33 0.14 -6.05
C SER A 49 5.94 -1.12 -6.83
N ARG A 50 6.03 -2.31 -6.22
CA ARG A 50 5.71 -3.59 -6.87
C ARG A 50 4.24 -3.95 -6.76
N GLY A 51 3.49 -3.31 -5.85
CA GLY A 51 2.09 -3.66 -5.63
C GLY A 51 1.85 -5.09 -5.16
N ASN A 52 2.86 -5.77 -4.61
CA ASN A 52 2.79 -7.19 -4.25
C ASN A 52 2.16 -7.47 -2.88
N TRP A 53 1.45 -6.49 -2.30
CA TRP A 53 0.87 -6.59 -0.96
C TRP A 53 -0.06 -7.78 -0.80
N LYS A 54 -0.94 -8.06 -1.76
CA LYS A 54 -1.96 -9.13 -1.66
C LYS A 54 -1.32 -10.51 -1.59
N GLU A 55 -0.40 -10.80 -2.51
CA GLU A 55 0.37 -12.05 -2.53
C GLU A 55 1.25 -12.18 -1.28
N TRP A 56 1.97 -11.11 -0.92
CA TRP A 56 2.84 -11.07 0.25
C TRP A 56 2.07 -11.29 1.56
N ARG A 57 0.95 -10.59 1.73
CA ARG A 57 0.06 -10.74 2.88
C ARG A 57 -0.46 -12.17 3.00
N HIS A 58 -0.88 -12.77 1.89
CA HIS A 58 -1.35 -14.15 1.88
C HIS A 58 -0.24 -15.12 2.30
N TYR A 59 0.96 -14.92 1.78
CA TYR A 59 2.13 -15.72 2.15
C TYR A 59 2.46 -15.62 3.66
N VAL A 60 2.48 -14.40 4.20
CA VAL A 60 2.71 -14.15 5.63
C VAL A 60 1.62 -14.77 6.49
N PHE A 61 0.36 -14.66 6.08
CA PHE A 61 -0.77 -15.29 6.77
C PHE A 61 -0.56 -16.80 6.88
N CYS A 62 -0.26 -17.48 5.77
CA CYS A 62 0.00 -18.92 5.76
C CYS A 62 1.20 -19.29 6.65
N ALA A 63 2.29 -18.52 6.55
CA ALA A 63 3.51 -18.75 7.31
C ALA A 63 3.31 -18.64 8.83
N LEU A 64 2.75 -17.52 9.28
CA LEU A 64 2.55 -17.27 10.70
C LEU A 64 1.47 -18.17 11.27
N SER A 65 0.40 -18.46 10.52
CA SER A 65 -0.67 -19.37 10.97
C SER A 65 -0.14 -20.79 11.15
N HIS A 66 0.71 -21.28 10.25
CA HIS A 66 1.34 -22.60 10.38
C HIS A 66 2.19 -22.73 11.65
N ASN A 67 2.75 -21.62 12.13
CA ASN A 67 3.59 -21.58 13.33
C ASN A 67 2.83 -21.11 14.60
N GLY A 68 1.51 -20.92 14.53
CA GLY A 68 0.69 -20.42 15.65
C GLY A 68 0.98 -18.97 16.06
N LEU A 69 1.60 -18.19 15.18
CA LEU A 69 2.09 -16.83 15.46
C LEU A 69 1.22 -15.72 14.85
N TRP A 70 0.20 -16.08 14.06
CA TRP A 70 -0.62 -15.09 13.36
C TRP A 70 -1.34 -14.12 14.31
N ASP A 71 -1.78 -14.60 15.47
CA ASP A 71 -2.58 -13.79 16.40
C ASP A 71 -1.82 -12.59 16.97
N TYR A 72 -0.48 -12.65 17.03
CA TYR A 72 0.37 -11.52 17.43
C TYR A 72 0.31 -10.34 16.46
N THR A 73 -0.19 -10.53 15.24
CA THR A 73 -0.43 -9.42 14.28
C THR A 73 -1.70 -8.62 14.60
N ARG A 74 -2.50 -9.09 15.56
CA ARG A 74 -3.78 -8.50 15.92
C ARG A 74 -3.67 -7.69 17.22
N PRO A 75 -4.37 -6.55 17.32
CA PRO A 75 -4.29 -5.68 18.49
C PRO A 75 -4.97 -6.26 19.74
N ASP A 76 -5.79 -7.31 19.60
CA ASP A 76 -6.48 -8.01 20.69
C ASP A 76 -5.59 -9.06 21.38
N CYS A 77 -4.45 -9.42 20.80
CA CYS A 77 -3.48 -10.29 21.44
C CYS A 77 -2.64 -9.49 22.46
N THR A 78 -3.07 -9.49 23.73
CA THR A 78 -2.39 -8.77 24.80
C THR A 78 -1.44 -9.67 25.60
N PRO A 79 -0.32 -9.15 26.12
CA PRO A 79 0.60 -9.93 26.95
C PRO A 79 -0.04 -10.36 28.29
N PRO A 80 0.34 -11.53 28.84
CA PRO A 80 0.02 -11.93 30.21
C PRO A 80 0.57 -10.94 31.25
N ASN A 81 0.03 -10.94 32.46
CA ASN A 81 0.50 -10.03 33.51
C ASN A 81 1.89 -10.49 34.04
N PRO A 82 2.95 -9.67 33.91
CA PRO A 82 4.30 -10.06 34.33
C PRO A 82 4.46 -10.27 35.85
N ALA A 83 3.56 -9.73 36.67
CA ALA A 83 3.58 -9.94 38.12
C ALA A 83 2.98 -11.29 38.55
N ILE A 84 2.18 -11.92 37.68
CA ILE A 84 1.45 -13.17 37.96
C ILE A 84 2.10 -14.34 37.20
N GLU A 85 2.43 -14.12 35.92
CA GLU A 85 3.00 -15.11 35.00
C GLU A 85 4.23 -14.53 34.25
N PRO A 86 5.38 -14.38 34.95
CA PRO A 86 6.59 -13.78 34.36
C PRO A 86 7.18 -14.59 33.19
N CYS A 87 7.12 -15.92 33.21
CA CYS A 87 7.58 -16.80 32.14
C CYS A 87 6.68 -16.72 30.92
N ALA A 88 5.36 -16.83 31.08
CA ALA A 88 4.41 -16.65 29.96
C ALA A 88 4.55 -15.25 29.33
N HIS A 89 4.72 -14.19 30.15
CA HIS A 89 4.99 -12.85 29.65
C HIS A 89 6.30 -12.80 28.83
N ALA A 90 7.39 -13.40 29.32
CA ALA A 90 8.65 -13.45 28.60
C ALA A 90 8.52 -14.21 27.26
N HIS A 91 7.80 -15.33 27.24
CA HIS A 91 7.51 -16.08 26.01
C HIS A 91 6.69 -15.27 25.02
N TRP A 92 5.65 -14.57 25.51
CA TRP A 92 4.84 -13.69 24.68
C TRP A 92 5.70 -12.61 24.01
N VAL A 93 6.56 -11.93 24.76
CA VAL A 93 7.46 -10.89 24.22
C VAL A 93 8.41 -11.48 23.18
N GLN A 94 8.91 -12.69 23.39
CA GLN A 94 9.79 -13.35 22.43
C GLN A 94 9.05 -13.75 21.14
N ASN A 95 7.82 -14.24 21.25
CA ASN A 95 6.98 -14.57 20.10
C ASN A 95 6.62 -13.31 19.29
N ASP A 96 6.24 -12.21 19.95
CA ASP A 96 5.97 -10.92 19.30
C ASP A 96 7.20 -10.41 18.53
N ARG A 97 8.39 -10.48 19.14
CA ARG A 97 9.65 -10.13 18.47
C ARG A 97 9.96 -11.03 17.28
N ARG A 98 9.64 -12.32 17.35
CA ARG A 98 9.80 -13.25 16.22
C ARG A 98 8.91 -12.84 15.06
N VAL A 99 7.66 -12.45 15.31
CA VAL A 99 6.78 -11.94 14.25
C VAL A 99 7.32 -10.65 13.66
N CYS A 100 7.79 -9.71 14.47
CA CYS A 100 8.46 -8.51 13.98
C CYS A 100 9.66 -8.83 13.07
N ALA A 101 10.53 -9.75 13.49
CA ALA A 101 11.68 -10.19 12.71
C ALA A 101 11.27 -10.89 11.41
N PHE A 102 10.20 -11.70 11.45
CA PHE A 102 9.63 -12.37 10.29
C PHE A 102 9.10 -11.37 9.26
N LEU A 103 8.26 -10.42 9.67
CA LEU A 103 7.73 -9.35 8.81
C LEU A 103 8.86 -8.51 8.22
N CYS A 104 9.88 -8.23 9.03
CA CYS A 104 11.07 -7.53 8.58
C CYS A 104 11.81 -8.33 7.52
N ALA A 105 12.09 -9.63 7.72
CA ALA A 105 12.79 -10.47 6.75
C ALA A 105 12.07 -10.56 5.40
N GLY A 106 10.73 -10.51 5.42
CA GLY A 106 9.90 -10.47 4.22
C GLY A 106 9.84 -9.13 3.50
N SER A 107 10.41 -8.06 4.07
CA SER A 107 10.33 -6.70 3.52
C SER A 107 11.59 -6.33 2.73
N SER A 108 11.46 -5.43 1.76
CA SER A 108 12.64 -4.86 1.09
C SER A 108 13.42 -3.92 2.03
N ALA A 109 14.71 -3.69 1.74
CA ALA A 109 15.54 -2.79 2.54
C ALA A 109 14.97 -1.36 2.61
N TYR A 110 14.37 -0.88 1.52
CA TYR A 110 13.67 0.40 1.49
C TYR A 110 12.46 0.40 2.41
N GLU A 111 11.63 -0.66 2.35
CA GLU A 111 10.44 -0.76 3.18
C GLU A 111 10.77 -0.81 4.67
N MET A 112 11.87 -1.48 5.04
CA MET A 112 12.39 -1.51 6.41
C MET A 112 12.83 -0.14 6.93
N GLN A 113 13.30 0.76 6.06
CA GLN A 113 13.70 2.12 6.45
C GLN A 113 12.49 3.03 6.64
N VAL A 114 11.43 2.81 5.86
CA VAL A 114 10.24 3.66 5.88
C VAL A 114 9.27 3.26 6.99
N VAL A 115 9.10 1.96 7.24
CA VAL A 115 8.22 1.47 8.30
C VAL A 115 9.09 1.01 9.46
N VAL A 116 9.14 1.83 10.52
CA VAL A 116 9.99 1.62 11.70
C VAL A 116 9.16 1.43 12.98
N PRO A 117 8.57 0.24 13.24
CA PRO A 117 7.78 0.02 14.45
C PRO A 117 8.29 -1.19 15.24
N ARG A 118 9.52 -1.66 14.99
CA ARG A 118 10.09 -2.85 15.64
C ARG A 118 10.02 -2.80 17.18
N GLU A 119 9.93 -1.60 17.75
CA GLU A 119 9.83 -1.34 19.18
C GLU A 119 8.39 -1.31 19.72
N ARG A 120 7.39 -1.23 18.84
CA ARG A 120 5.96 -1.08 19.19
C ARG A 120 5.15 -2.38 19.06
N GLY A 121 5.81 -3.49 18.73
CA GLY A 121 5.23 -4.81 18.63
C GLY A 121 4.68 -5.18 17.25
N ALA A 122 4.36 -6.47 17.08
CA ALA A 122 4.01 -7.05 15.80
C ALA A 122 2.68 -6.55 15.26
N ALA A 123 1.69 -6.33 16.13
CA ALA A 123 0.38 -5.81 15.73
C ALA A 123 0.46 -4.41 15.12
N GLU A 124 1.23 -3.51 15.74
CA GLU A 124 1.45 -2.16 15.23
C GLU A 124 2.27 -2.18 13.94
N TYR A 125 3.29 -3.05 13.87
CA TYR A 125 4.07 -3.21 12.64
C TYR A 125 3.20 -3.70 11.47
N TRP A 126 2.39 -4.72 11.71
CA TRP A 126 1.42 -5.21 10.73
C TRP A 126 0.44 -4.13 10.27
N ARG A 127 -0.10 -3.36 11.22
CA ARG A 127 -1.02 -2.25 10.93
C ARG A 127 -0.38 -1.20 10.03
N LEU A 128 0.85 -0.79 10.31
CA LEU A 128 1.57 0.22 9.52
C LEU A 128 1.92 -0.27 8.11
N LEU A 129 2.35 -1.54 7.99
CA LEU A 129 2.56 -2.17 6.68
C LEU A 129 1.25 -2.19 5.89
N LYS A 130 0.17 -2.69 6.50
CA LYS A 130 -1.15 -2.71 5.85
C LYS A 130 -1.56 -1.32 5.41
N GLU A 131 -1.51 -0.34 6.31
CA GLU A 131 -1.88 1.04 6.03
C GLU A 131 -1.09 1.61 4.85
N ARG A 132 0.22 1.42 4.80
CA ARG A 132 1.07 1.96 3.73
C ARG A 132 0.77 1.36 2.36
N HIS A 133 0.38 0.09 2.32
CA HIS A 133 0.14 -0.66 1.09
C HIS A 133 -1.32 -0.65 0.64
N THR A 134 -2.26 -0.38 1.55
CA THR A 134 -3.68 -0.22 1.21
C THR A 134 -4.08 1.24 1.05
N LYS A 135 -3.42 2.20 1.73
CA LYS A 135 -3.65 3.63 1.49
C LYS A 135 -2.79 4.09 0.31
N GLY A 136 -3.43 4.26 -0.83
CA GLY A 136 -2.97 5.20 -1.84
C GLY A 136 -4.04 6.25 -2.07
N GLY A 137 -3.60 7.47 -2.37
CA GLY A 137 -4.52 8.56 -2.66
C GLY A 137 -5.21 8.38 -4.02
N PRO A 138 -6.13 9.29 -4.37
CA PRO A 138 -6.86 9.25 -5.64
C PRO A 138 -5.96 9.17 -6.88
N MET A 139 -4.77 9.78 -6.85
CA MET A 139 -3.79 9.68 -7.94
C MET A 139 -3.29 8.26 -8.17
N GLU A 140 -3.02 7.52 -7.10
CA GLU A 140 -2.56 6.14 -7.21
C GLU A 140 -3.69 5.26 -7.77
N GLN A 141 -4.94 5.50 -7.36
CA GLN A 141 -6.10 4.83 -7.95
C GLN A 141 -6.24 5.14 -9.45
N LEU A 142 -6.02 6.40 -9.84
CA LEU A 142 -6.02 6.80 -11.25
C LEU A 142 -4.96 6.04 -12.05
N TYR A 143 -3.73 5.95 -11.54
CA TYR A 143 -2.66 5.22 -12.24
C TYR A 143 -2.98 3.73 -12.39
N LEU A 144 -3.52 3.08 -11.35
CA LEU A 144 -3.94 1.68 -11.43
C LEU A 144 -5.09 1.46 -12.43
N LEU A 145 -6.04 2.40 -12.53
CA LEU A 145 -7.08 2.35 -13.55
C LEU A 145 -6.51 2.51 -14.96
N LEU A 146 -5.51 3.38 -15.14
CA LEU A 146 -4.83 3.53 -16.43
C LEU A 146 -4.04 2.28 -16.81
N ASP A 147 -3.37 1.65 -15.85
CA ASP A 147 -2.68 0.37 -16.05
C ASP A 147 -3.68 -0.73 -16.42
N ALA A 148 -4.83 -0.80 -15.73
CA ALA A 148 -5.90 -1.74 -16.05
C ALA A 148 -6.42 -1.57 -17.50
N LEU A 149 -6.65 -0.31 -17.93
CA LEU A 149 -7.06 0.00 -19.30
C LEU A 149 -5.95 -0.24 -20.33
N ALA A 150 -4.69 -0.25 -19.91
CA ALA A 150 -3.54 -0.51 -20.77
C ALA A 150 -3.26 -2.01 -20.96
N VAL A 151 -3.82 -2.88 -20.11
CA VAL A 151 -3.66 -4.34 -20.25
C VAL A 151 -4.18 -4.80 -21.61
N ARG A 152 -3.34 -5.52 -22.33
CA ARG A 152 -3.68 -6.16 -23.61
C ARG A 152 -3.30 -7.63 -23.51
N ALA A 153 -4.17 -8.50 -24.01
CA ALA A 153 -3.81 -9.89 -24.24
C ALA A 153 -2.88 -9.92 -25.47
N GLU A 154 -1.57 -9.87 -25.24
CA GLU A 154 -0.57 -10.02 -26.29
C GLU A 154 -0.42 -11.50 -26.70
N ASN A 155 0.11 -11.74 -27.89
CA ASN A 155 0.11 -13.08 -28.52
C ASN A 155 0.87 -14.16 -27.73
N GLU A 156 1.77 -13.78 -26.82
CA GLU A 156 2.57 -14.71 -26.01
C GLU A 156 1.97 -14.97 -24.62
N GLU A 157 1.03 -14.13 -24.16
CA GLU A 157 0.39 -14.28 -22.85
C GLU A 157 -0.97 -14.99 -22.99
N SER A 158 -1.24 -15.91 -22.06
CA SER A 158 -2.55 -16.57 -21.96
C SER A 158 -3.65 -15.52 -21.67
N TYR A 159 -4.74 -15.52 -22.46
CA TYR A 159 -5.88 -14.61 -22.24
C TYR A 159 -6.37 -14.56 -20.78
N PRO A 160 -6.55 -15.69 -20.07
CA PRO A 160 -6.81 -15.71 -18.63
C PRO A 160 -5.80 -14.93 -17.76
N ALA A 161 -4.50 -14.97 -18.08
CA ALA A 161 -3.47 -14.29 -17.31
C ALA A 161 -3.56 -12.77 -17.49
N ALA A 162 -3.78 -12.30 -18.72
CA ALA A 162 -4.02 -10.88 -19.00
C ALA A 162 -5.29 -10.37 -18.28
N LEU A 163 -6.39 -11.14 -18.31
CA LEU A 163 -7.61 -10.77 -17.57
C LEU A 163 -7.38 -10.74 -16.06
N ALA A 164 -6.70 -11.75 -15.50
CA ALA A 164 -6.36 -11.79 -14.08
C ALA A 164 -5.53 -10.57 -13.66
N LYS A 165 -4.58 -10.14 -14.50
CA LYS A 165 -3.80 -8.91 -14.28
C LYS A 165 -4.68 -7.66 -14.29
N GLY A 166 -5.60 -7.55 -15.25
CA GLY A 166 -6.58 -6.47 -15.30
C GLY A 166 -7.47 -6.41 -14.06
N PHE A 167 -7.97 -7.56 -13.61
CA PHE A 167 -8.79 -7.66 -12.39
C PHE A 167 -7.99 -7.33 -11.13
N ASP A 168 -6.72 -7.72 -11.04
CA ASP A 168 -5.86 -7.38 -9.90
C ASP A 168 -5.71 -5.86 -9.72
N TYR A 169 -5.54 -5.11 -10.82
CA TYR A 169 -5.51 -3.64 -10.75
C TYR A 169 -6.83 -3.06 -10.20
N VAL A 170 -7.98 -3.57 -10.64
CA VAL A 170 -9.31 -3.10 -10.20
C VAL A 170 -9.57 -3.47 -8.73
N ASP A 171 -9.20 -4.67 -8.31
CA ASP A 171 -9.26 -5.10 -6.92
C ASP A 171 -8.43 -4.15 -6.03
N ARG A 172 -7.21 -3.83 -6.45
CA ARG A 172 -6.32 -2.90 -5.72
C ARG A 172 -6.90 -1.51 -5.61
N VAL A 173 -7.52 -0.99 -6.68
CA VAL A 173 -8.22 0.30 -6.65
C VAL A 173 -9.36 0.28 -5.61
N SER A 174 -10.11 -0.82 -5.56
CA SER A 174 -11.22 -1.00 -4.63
C SER A 174 -10.76 -1.12 -3.18
N ASP A 175 -9.63 -1.80 -2.94
CA ASP A 175 -8.99 -1.92 -1.62
C ASP A 175 -8.50 -0.57 -1.06
N MET A 176 -8.25 0.42 -1.93
CA MET A 176 -7.78 1.75 -1.53
C MET A 176 -8.89 2.69 -1.08
N GLY A 177 -10.15 2.41 -1.46
CA GLY A 177 -11.30 3.22 -1.09
C GLY A 177 -12.35 3.33 -2.21
N PRO A 178 -13.43 4.08 -1.97
CA PRO A 178 -14.49 4.25 -2.95
C PRO A 178 -13.96 4.97 -4.20
N VAL A 179 -14.28 4.41 -5.37
CA VAL A 179 -14.03 5.05 -6.66
C VAL A 179 -15.16 6.01 -6.95
N ASP A 180 -14.85 7.30 -6.98
CA ASP A 180 -15.81 8.31 -7.41
C ASP A 180 -16.01 8.27 -8.94
N THR A 181 -17.19 8.69 -9.37
CA THR A 181 -17.55 8.81 -10.79
C THR A 181 -16.58 9.73 -11.53
N ASP A 182 -16.12 10.81 -10.90
CA ASP A 182 -15.18 11.73 -11.54
C ASP A 182 -13.78 11.12 -11.71
N LEU A 183 -13.32 10.27 -10.78
CA LEU A 183 -12.08 9.52 -10.95
C LEU A 183 -12.15 8.59 -12.17
N PHE A 184 -13.30 7.96 -12.40
CA PHE A 184 -13.51 7.11 -13.57
C PHE A 184 -13.52 7.92 -14.88
N LYS A 185 -14.16 9.10 -14.89
CA LYS A 185 -14.13 10.03 -16.04
C LYS A 185 -12.70 10.50 -16.36
N GLN A 186 -11.89 10.79 -15.34
CA GLN A 186 -10.48 11.14 -15.49
C GLN A 186 -9.71 10.00 -16.16
N ALA A 187 -9.84 8.77 -15.64
CA ALA A 187 -9.16 7.59 -16.18
C ALA A 187 -9.50 7.34 -17.66
N ILE A 188 -10.79 7.37 -18.00
CA ILE A 188 -11.24 7.21 -19.39
C ILE A 188 -10.65 8.29 -20.28
N THR A 189 -10.72 9.56 -19.86
CA THR A 189 -10.28 10.67 -20.71
C THR A 189 -8.77 10.66 -20.93
N VAL A 190 -7.99 10.41 -19.87
CA VAL A 190 -6.54 10.26 -19.99
C VAL A 190 -6.19 9.08 -20.90
N HIS A 191 -6.93 7.98 -20.84
CA HIS A 191 -6.73 6.85 -21.76
C HIS A 191 -7.10 7.21 -23.21
N MET A 192 -8.20 7.94 -23.44
CA MET A 192 -8.60 8.42 -24.77
C MET A 192 -7.54 9.35 -25.40
N LEU A 193 -6.77 10.06 -24.59
CA LEU A 193 -5.68 10.93 -25.04
C LEU A 193 -4.35 10.18 -25.24
N ARG A 194 -4.30 8.85 -25.16
CA ARG A 194 -3.06 8.06 -25.35
C ARG A 194 -2.32 8.37 -26.65
N GLU A 195 -3.03 8.61 -27.74
CA GLU A 195 -2.44 8.97 -29.05
C GLU A 195 -2.03 10.47 -29.13
N ARG A 196 -2.21 11.22 -28.04
CA ARG A 196 -1.94 12.66 -27.92
C ARG A 196 -1.14 12.94 -26.64
N PRO A 197 0.16 12.55 -26.60
CA PRO A 197 0.94 12.53 -25.37
C PRO A 197 1.08 13.89 -24.69
N TYR A 198 1.14 14.99 -25.46
CA TYR A 198 1.20 16.35 -24.88
C TYR A 198 -0.08 16.74 -24.14
N ASP A 199 -1.24 16.43 -24.71
CA ASP A 199 -2.54 16.75 -24.09
C ASP A 199 -2.79 15.81 -22.90
N GLN A 200 -2.40 14.54 -23.04
CA GLN A 200 -2.46 13.55 -21.96
C GLN A 200 -1.63 13.98 -20.75
N PHE A 201 -0.38 14.40 -20.97
CA PHE A 201 0.51 14.87 -19.91
C PHE A 201 -0.06 16.12 -19.22
N ALA A 202 -0.52 17.10 -20.00
CA ALA A 202 -1.08 18.33 -19.44
C ALA A 202 -2.32 18.04 -18.57
N LEU A 203 -3.23 17.18 -19.03
CA LEU A 203 -4.40 16.78 -18.24
C LEU A 203 -4.00 16.06 -16.95
N LEU A 204 -3.02 15.14 -17.00
CA LEU A 204 -2.51 14.45 -15.82
C LEU A 204 -1.88 15.42 -14.81
N GLU A 205 -1.18 16.45 -15.29
CA GLU A 205 -0.60 17.47 -14.42
C GLU A 205 -1.68 18.31 -13.74
N ASP A 206 -2.72 18.71 -14.47
CA ASP A 206 -3.86 19.46 -13.92
C ASP A 206 -4.63 18.64 -12.89
N ILE A 207 -4.87 17.35 -13.16
CA ILE A 207 -5.47 16.41 -12.20
C ILE A 207 -4.61 16.31 -10.94
N ARG A 208 -3.30 16.11 -11.08
CA ARG A 208 -2.38 16.01 -9.94
C ARG A 208 -2.42 17.26 -9.07
N ARG A 209 -2.39 18.45 -9.70
CA ARG A 209 -2.51 19.73 -8.99
C ARG A 209 -3.84 19.85 -8.23
N GLY A 210 -4.94 19.36 -8.81
CA GLY A 210 -6.23 19.28 -8.12
C GLY A 210 -6.15 18.48 -6.82
N TYR A 211 -5.57 17.28 -6.87
CA TYR A 211 -5.39 16.46 -5.67
C TYR A 211 -4.42 17.07 -4.65
N ASP A 212 -3.32 17.69 -5.09
CA ASP A 212 -2.36 18.36 -4.21
C ASP A 212 -2.99 19.56 -3.48
N THR A 213 -3.93 20.26 -4.12
CA THR A 213 -4.64 21.41 -3.56
C THR A 213 -5.95 21.04 -2.83
N ASN A 214 -6.25 19.74 -2.74
CA ASN A 214 -7.51 19.20 -2.20
C ASN A 214 -8.76 19.79 -2.87
N ALA A 215 -8.62 20.21 -4.13
CA ALA A 215 -9.72 20.68 -4.96
C ALA A 215 -10.17 19.55 -5.90
N PRO A 216 -11.44 19.13 -5.87
CA PRO A 216 -11.91 17.99 -6.67
C PRO A 216 -11.81 18.32 -8.17
N PHE A 217 -11.03 17.54 -8.90
CA PHE A 217 -10.94 17.64 -10.36
C PHE A 217 -12.12 16.90 -11.01
N THR A 218 -13.24 17.61 -11.19
CA THR A 218 -14.49 17.04 -11.71
C THR A 218 -14.54 16.92 -13.25
N GLY A 219 -15.61 16.27 -13.76
CA GLY A 219 -15.90 16.21 -15.19
C GLY A 219 -16.04 17.58 -15.88
N GLU A 220 -16.43 18.63 -15.17
CA GLU A 220 -16.52 19.99 -15.73
C GLU A 220 -15.13 20.53 -16.10
N HIS A 221 -14.13 20.28 -15.26
CA HIS A 221 -12.74 20.66 -15.56
C HIS A 221 -12.20 19.90 -16.79
N ILE A 222 -12.56 18.61 -16.93
CA ILE A 222 -12.20 17.81 -18.10
C ILE A 222 -12.78 18.42 -19.39
N MET A 223 -14.06 18.79 -19.37
CA MET A 223 -14.72 19.40 -20.52
C MET A 223 -14.11 20.76 -20.87
N ARG A 224 -13.87 21.60 -19.86
CA ARG A 224 -13.21 22.89 -20.04
C ARG A 224 -11.81 22.75 -20.64
N PHE A 225 -11.02 21.79 -20.15
CA PHE A 225 -9.72 21.46 -20.73
C PHE A 225 -9.86 21.06 -22.21
N ALA A 226 -10.85 20.23 -22.55
CA ALA A 226 -11.08 19.82 -23.94
C ALA A 226 -11.47 20.98 -24.85
N GLU A 227 -12.34 21.88 -24.37
CA GLU A 227 -12.77 23.09 -25.09
C GLU A 227 -11.60 24.03 -25.35
N ASP A 228 -10.78 24.30 -24.33
CA ASP A 228 -9.58 25.15 -24.46
C ASP A 228 -8.62 24.57 -25.52
N ARG A 229 -8.37 23.25 -25.48
CA ARG A 229 -7.50 22.57 -26.46
C ARG A 229 -8.06 22.62 -27.87
N ASP A 230 -9.37 22.49 -28.04
CA ASP A 230 -10.00 22.61 -29.36
C ASP A 230 -9.91 24.06 -29.88
N GLN A 231 -10.13 25.05 -29.02
CA GLN A 231 -9.97 26.46 -29.36
C GLN A 231 -8.53 26.77 -29.81
N TYR A 232 -7.51 26.32 -29.06
CA TYR A 232 -6.11 26.49 -29.45
C TYR A 232 -5.80 25.88 -30.82
N ARG A 233 -6.38 24.71 -31.14
CA ARG A 233 -6.19 24.06 -32.44
C ARG A 233 -6.87 24.83 -33.56
N ARG A 234 -8.09 25.33 -33.35
CA ARG A 234 -8.79 26.19 -34.32
C ARG A 234 -8.00 27.46 -34.61
N LEU A 235 -7.47 28.12 -33.58
CA LEU A 235 -6.64 29.31 -33.73
C LEU A 235 -5.33 29.01 -34.48
N ARG A 236 -4.67 27.89 -34.18
CA ARG A 236 -3.46 27.45 -34.89
C ARG A 236 -3.73 27.10 -36.35
N ALA A 237 -4.91 26.52 -36.65
CA ALA A 237 -5.32 26.22 -38.01
C ALA A 237 -5.68 27.49 -38.81
N ALA A 238 -6.29 28.49 -38.16
CA ALA A 238 -6.60 29.79 -38.76
C ALA A 238 -5.34 30.65 -39.03
N HIS A 239 -4.30 30.49 -38.21
CA HIS A 239 -3.00 31.15 -38.38
C HIS A 239 -1.87 30.14 -38.61
N PRO A 240 -1.81 29.50 -39.80
CA PRO A 240 -0.72 28.60 -40.11
C PRO A 240 0.59 29.39 -40.06
N THR A 241 1.47 29.01 -39.14
CA THR A 241 2.79 29.62 -38.96
C THR A 241 3.51 29.77 -40.31
N SER A 242 4.23 30.89 -40.45
CA SER A 242 4.94 31.35 -41.66
C SER A 242 5.78 30.30 -42.41
N SER A 243 6.14 29.18 -41.78
CA SER A 243 6.84 28.06 -42.40
C SER A 243 6.00 27.29 -43.44
N THR A 244 4.68 27.18 -43.25
CA THR A 244 3.77 26.53 -44.21
C THR A 244 3.54 27.43 -45.42
N THR A 245 3.40 28.74 -45.19
CA THR A 245 3.28 29.76 -46.23
C THR A 245 4.57 29.86 -47.06
N ALA A 246 5.74 29.72 -46.42
CA ALA A 246 7.04 29.66 -47.09
C ALA A 246 7.23 28.37 -47.92
N LYS A 247 6.83 27.20 -47.41
CA LYS A 247 6.84 25.93 -48.18
C LYS A 247 5.87 25.95 -49.36
N ASN A 248 4.67 26.51 -49.19
CA ASN A 248 3.70 26.65 -50.27
C ASN A 248 4.13 27.70 -51.32
N ARG A 249 4.80 28.79 -50.91
CA ARG A 249 5.44 29.73 -51.85
C ARG A 249 6.58 29.08 -52.64
N ARG A 250 7.45 28.29 -52.00
CA ARG A 250 8.54 27.56 -52.69
C ARG A 250 8.01 26.50 -53.67
N ARG A 251 6.96 25.74 -53.31
CA ARG A 251 6.32 24.77 -54.22
C ARG A 251 5.62 25.44 -55.42
N ARG A 252 5.03 26.62 -55.24
CA ARG A 252 4.45 27.40 -56.36
C ARG A 252 5.52 28.00 -57.29
N ALA A 253 6.68 28.39 -56.76
CA ALA A 253 7.80 28.88 -57.57
C ALA A 253 8.46 27.76 -58.41
N ALA A 254 8.54 26.54 -57.87
CA ALA A 254 9.12 25.39 -58.57
C ALA A 254 8.22 24.80 -59.68
N ARG A 255 6.91 25.08 -59.67
CA ARG A 255 5.95 24.64 -60.72
C ARG A 255 5.81 25.63 -61.89
N ARG A 256 6.50 26.79 -61.83
CA ARG A 256 6.46 27.85 -62.84
C ARG A 256 7.77 27.97 -63.64
N ARG A 257 8.69 27.04 -63.44
CA ARG A 257 9.86 26.81 -64.30
C ARG A 257 9.65 25.50 -65.03
#